data_AF-A0A1Q4YPL0-F1
#
_entry.id   AF-A0A1Q4YPL0-F1
#
_cell.length_a   1.000
_cell.length_b   1.000
_cell.length_c   1.000
_cell.angle_alpha   90.00
_cell.angle_beta   90.00
_cell.angle_gamma   90.00
#
_symmetry.space_group_name_H-M   'P 1'
#
loop_
_entity.id
_entity.type
_entity.pdbx_description
1 polymer ?
#
loop_
_entity_poly.entity_id
_entity_poly.type
_entity_poly.pdbx_seq_one_letter_code
_entity_poly.pdbx_strand_id
1 'polypeptide(L)'
;MLAVAHPGSLFGLATSIDPTGSDLEYGHVGESPGYRAVTLSRAHAGTGLVVLTNSDNGREAHKFVAAHADRLVGDLGAGLAAAHAY
;
A
#
# COMPACT_ATOMS: atom_id res chain seq x y z
N MET A 1 10.16 -3.97 -10.06
CA MET A 1 9.34 -4.63 -9.03
C MET A 1 10.15 -4.61 -7.74
N LEU A 2 9.86 -3.66 -6.86
CA LEU A 2 10.48 -3.56 -5.54
C LEU A 2 9.32 -3.55 -4.56
N ALA A 3 9.40 -4.44 -3.58
CA ALA A 3 8.48 -4.42 -2.47
C ALA A 3 8.71 -3.15 -1.65
N VAL A 4 7.62 -2.61 -1.13
CA VAL A 4 7.67 -1.45 -0.26
C VAL A 4 8.38 -1.85 1.02
N ALA A 5 9.54 -1.22 1.27
CA ALA A 5 10.29 -1.37 2.49
C ALA A 5 10.35 -0.01 3.18
N HIS A 6 9.79 0.06 4.39
CA HIS A 6 9.93 1.19 5.31
C HIS A 6 10.38 0.68 6.69
N PRO A 7 10.90 1.57 7.56
CA PRO A 7 11.29 1.18 8.91
C PRO A 7 10.13 0.48 9.62
N GLY A 8 10.39 -0.73 10.15
CA GLY A 8 9.38 -1.56 10.83
C GLY A 8 8.64 -2.56 9.94
N SER A 9 8.70 -2.42 8.60
CA SER A 9 8.13 -3.41 7.68
C SER A 9 9.03 -4.64 7.50
N LEU A 10 8.39 -5.79 7.31
CA LEU A 10 9.01 -7.06 6.98
C LEU A 10 8.64 -7.44 5.55
N PHE A 11 9.51 -8.20 4.88
CA PHE A 11 9.20 -8.79 3.59
C PHE A 11 9.30 -10.30 3.66
N GLY A 12 8.21 -10.98 3.29
CA GLY A 12 8.07 -12.44 3.33
C GLY A 12 8.07 -13.06 1.94
N LEU A 13 7.13 -13.98 1.70
CA LEU A 13 6.92 -14.66 0.42
C LEU A 13 6.29 -13.73 -0.61
N ALA A 14 7.07 -12.78 -1.14
CA ALA A 14 6.65 -11.78 -2.11
C ALA A 14 5.57 -10.79 -1.62
N THR A 15 5.42 -10.60 -0.31
CA THR A 15 4.47 -9.66 0.29
C THR A 15 5.17 -8.76 1.30
N SER A 16 4.83 -7.47 1.29
CA SER A 16 5.16 -6.58 2.40
C SER A 16 4.23 -6.89 3.57
N ILE A 17 4.77 -6.78 4.77
CA ILE A 17 4.06 -6.96 6.04
C ILE A 17 4.43 -5.77 6.91
N ASP A 18 3.43 -5.06 7.42
CA ASP A 18 3.60 -3.94 8.34
C ASP A 18 2.83 -4.21 9.65
N PRO A 19 3.55 -4.50 10.75
CA PRO A 19 2.97 -4.74 12.06
C PRO A 19 2.87 -3.46 12.92
N THR A 20 3.18 -2.27 12.40
CA THR A 20 3.30 -1.05 13.22
C THR A 20 1.96 -0.42 13.59
N GLY A 21 0.88 -0.77 12.89
CA GLY A 21 -0.49 -0.29 13.14
C GLY A 21 -1.25 -1.10 14.20
N SER A 22 -2.53 -0.77 14.35
CA SER A 22 -3.46 -1.47 15.25
C SER A 22 -3.84 -2.88 14.79
N ASP A 23 -3.63 -3.18 13.51
CA ASP A 23 -3.78 -4.50 12.88
C ASP A 23 -2.61 -4.74 11.92
N LEU A 24 -2.31 -6.00 11.67
CA LEU A 24 -1.26 -6.41 10.73
C LEU A 24 -1.70 -6.07 9.30
N GLU A 25 -0.98 -5.17 8.64
CA GLU A 25 -1.17 -4.89 7.22
C GLU A 25 -0.28 -5.81 6.38
N TYR A 26 -0.80 -6.27 5.25
CA TYR A 26 -0.01 -6.95 4.23
C TYR A 26 -0.43 -6.53 2.83
N GLY A 27 0.51 -6.61 1.88
CA GLY A 27 0.24 -6.11 0.55
C GLY A 27 1.38 -6.23 -0.45
N HIS A 28 1.15 -5.65 -1.61
CA HIS A 28 2.14 -5.56 -2.67
C HIS A 28 1.96 -4.32 -3.53
N VAL A 29 3.05 -3.84 -4.13
CA VAL A 29 3.04 -2.73 -5.08
C VAL A 29 3.66 -3.18 -6.39
N GLY A 30 3.01 -2.82 -7.49
CA GLY A 30 3.45 -3.12 -8.84
C GLY A 30 3.53 -1.86 -9.69
N GLU A 31 4.53 -1.82 -10.56
CA GLU A 31 4.69 -0.76 -11.56
C GLU A 31 5.09 -1.38 -12.89
N SER A 32 4.49 -0.87 -13.96
CA SER A 32 4.83 -1.11 -15.36
C SER A 32 4.64 0.21 -16.12
N PRO A 33 5.26 0.43 -17.29
CA PRO A 33 5.10 1.70 -18.03
C PRO A 33 3.62 2.06 -18.22
N GLY A 34 3.20 3.25 -17.78
CA GLY A 34 1.81 3.70 -17.82
C GLY A 34 0.86 3.06 -16.79
N TYR A 35 1.31 2.16 -15.90
CA TYR A 35 0.44 1.47 -14.94
C TYR A 35 1.06 1.35 -13.56
N ARG A 36 0.27 1.58 -12.52
CA ARG A 36 0.64 1.30 -11.13
C ARG A 36 -0.49 0.60 -10.40
N ALA A 37 -0.12 -0.34 -9.55
CA ALA A 37 -1.05 -1.09 -8.71
C ALA A 37 -0.53 -1.14 -7.28
N VAL A 38 -1.46 -1.13 -6.33
CA VAL A 38 -1.20 -1.43 -4.93
C VAL A 38 -2.35 -2.24 -4.37
N THR A 39 -2.02 -3.24 -3.58
CA THR A 39 -2.96 -4.02 -2.79
C THR A 39 -2.53 -3.96 -1.33
N LEU A 40 -3.48 -3.68 -0.44
CA LEU A 40 -3.27 -3.67 1.01
C LEU A 40 -4.47 -4.29 1.70
N SER A 41 -4.24 -5.01 2.79
CA SER A 41 -5.29 -5.63 3.58
C SER A 41 -4.87 -5.76 5.04
N ARG A 42 -5.84 -5.64 5.94
CA ARG A 42 -5.69 -5.92 7.37
C ARG A 42 -6.03 -7.38 7.65
N ALA A 43 -5.11 -8.09 8.31
CA ALA A 43 -5.22 -9.53 8.50
C ALA A 43 -6.46 -9.94 9.31
N HIS A 44 -6.83 -9.19 10.36
CA HIS A 44 -7.92 -9.58 11.26
C HIS A 44 -9.21 -8.80 10.98
N ALA A 45 -9.11 -7.51 10.68
CA ALA A 45 -10.28 -6.66 10.43
C ALA A 45 -11.02 -6.99 9.11
N GLY A 46 -10.40 -7.76 8.20
CA GLY A 46 -11.04 -8.20 6.96
C GLY A 46 -11.35 -7.07 5.98
N THR A 47 -10.65 -5.94 6.10
CA THR A 47 -10.79 -4.76 5.22
C THR A 47 -9.50 -4.53 4.46
N GLY A 48 -9.61 -3.95 3.28
CA GLY A 48 -8.47 -3.71 2.41
C GLY A 48 -8.79 -2.75 1.30
N LEU A 49 -7.77 -2.43 0.52
CA LEU A 49 -7.82 -1.46 -0.55
C LEU A 49 -7.00 -1.96 -1.73
N VAL A 50 -7.54 -1.72 -2.92
CA VAL A 50 -6.82 -1.89 -4.18
C VAL A 50 -6.90 -0.58 -4.94
N VAL A 51 -5.74 -0.06 -5.37
CA VAL A 51 -5.67 1.10 -6.26
C VAL A 51 -4.95 0.66 -7.52
N LEU A 52 -5.58 0.89 -8.67
CA LEU A 52 -5.02 0.66 -9.98
C LEU A 52 -5.11 1.96 -10.77
N THR A 53 -4.01 2.34 -11.39
CA THR A 53 -3.94 3.52 -12.26
C THR A 53 -3.34 3.13 -13.59
N ASN A 54 -3.82 3.75 -14.66
CA ASN A 54 -3.39 3.57 -16.05
C ASN A 54 -2.84 4.89 -16.61
N SER A 55 -1.95 5.53 -15.84
CA SER A 55 -1.29 6.78 -16.20
C SER A 55 0.13 6.80 -15.65
N ASP A 56 1.03 7.48 -16.35
CA ASP A 56 2.38 7.80 -15.84
C ASP A 56 2.32 8.64 -14.56
N ASN A 57 1.21 9.37 -14.34
CA ASN A 57 0.97 10.14 -13.12
C ASN A 57 0.33 9.31 -11.99
N GLY A 58 0.24 7.99 -12.14
CA GLY A 58 -0.41 7.10 -11.18
C GLY A 58 0.12 7.21 -9.74
N ARG A 59 1.39 7.60 -9.59
CA ARG A 59 2.01 7.85 -8.28
C ARG A 59 1.28 8.93 -7.48
N GLU A 60 0.84 10.01 -8.12
CA GLU A 60 0.17 11.12 -7.45
C GLU A 60 -1.25 10.73 -7.01
N ALA A 61 -1.94 9.93 -7.81
CA ALA A 61 -3.21 9.34 -7.42
C ALA A 61 -3.07 8.41 -6.22
N HIS A 62 -2.04 7.55 -6.19
CA HIS A 62 -1.81 6.68 -5.03
C HIS A 62 -1.43 7.49 -3.77
N LYS A 63 -0.61 8.54 -3.88
CA LYS A 63 -0.32 9.46 -2.76
C LYS A 63 -1.59 10.11 -2.22
N PHE A 64 -2.46 10.58 -3.12
CA PHE A 64 -3.73 11.17 -2.72
C PHE A 64 -4.59 10.15 -1.95
N VAL A 65 -4.69 8.92 -2.46
CA VAL A 65 -5.44 7.86 -1.77
C VAL A 65 -4.80 7.52 -0.42
N ALA A 66 -3.48 7.44 -0.33
CA ALA A 66 -2.75 7.20 0.93
C ALA A 66 -3.09 8.22 2.01
N ALA A 67 -3.06 9.50 1.66
CA ALA A 67 -3.37 10.59 2.58
C ALA A 67 -4.84 10.61 3.04
N HIS A 68 -5.72 9.85 2.40
CA HIS A 68 -7.15 9.81 2.71
C HIS A 68 -7.67 8.39 3.03
N ALA A 69 -6.78 7.40 3.14
CA ALA A 69 -7.15 5.99 3.29
C ALA A 69 -7.96 5.75 4.58
N ASP A 70 -7.61 6.44 5.67
CA ASP A 70 -8.37 6.48 6.92
C ASP A 70 -9.86 6.75 6.74
N ARG A 71 -10.20 7.64 5.81
CA ARG A 71 -11.59 8.04 5.52
C ARG A 71 -12.31 7.04 4.63
N LEU A 72 -11.57 6.26 3.85
CA LEU A 72 -12.10 5.31 2.87
C LEU A 72 -12.32 3.93 3.51
N VAL A 73 -11.40 3.49 4.37
CA VAL A 73 -11.31 2.10 4.83
C VAL A 73 -10.88 1.95 6.30
N GLY A 74 -10.86 3.05 7.09
CA GLY A 74 -10.37 3.07 8.47
C GLY A 74 -8.84 3.10 8.52
N ASP A 75 -8.25 2.83 9.69
CA ASP A 75 -6.80 2.82 10.00
C ASP A 75 -6.01 1.80 9.13
N LEU A 76 -5.95 2.09 7.83
CA LEU A 76 -5.26 1.36 6.78
C LEU A 76 -4.46 2.39 5.99
N GLY A 77 -3.19 2.12 5.72
CA GLY A 77 -2.44 2.90 4.74
C GLY A 77 -0.99 3.19 5.09
N ALA A 78 -0.47 2.63 6.18
CA ALA A 78 0.95 2.73 6.49
C ALA A 78 1.80 2.12 5.35
N GLY A 79 1.37 0.97 4.82
CA GLY A 79 2.00 0.36 3.64
C GLY A 79 1.85 1.18 2.35
N LEU A 80 0.77 1.95 2.20
CA LEU A 80 0.55 2.82 1.03
C LEU A 80 1.44 4.07 1.11
N ALA A 81 1.49 4.73 2.28
CA ALA A 81 2.33 5.90 2.50
C ALA A 81 3.82 5.57 2.27
N ALA A 82 4.26 4.39 2.73
CA ALA A 82 5.61 3.90 2.49
C ALA A 82 5.91 3.61 1.02
N ALA A 83 4.92 3.15 0.24
CA ALA A 83 5.05 2.90 -1.19
C ALA A 83 5.38 4.16 -2.01
N HIS A 84 5.16 5.33 -1.42
CA HIS A 84 5.31 6.63 -2.07
C HIS A 84 6.44 7.48 -1.51
N ALA A 85 7.13 6.99 -0.47
CA ALA A 85 8.34 7.60 0.06
C ALA A 85 9.56 7.43 -0.86
N TYR A 86 9.48 6.54 -1.85
CA TYR A 86 10.49 6.32 -2.90
C TYR A 86 9.94 6.70 -4.28
#